data_AF-A0A9N8IZN6-F1
#
_entry.id   AF-A0A9N8IZN6-F1
#
_cell.length_a   1.000
_cell.length_b   1.000
_cell.length_c   1.000
_cell.angle_alpha   90.00
_cell.angle_beta   90.00
_cell.angle_gamma   90.00
#
_symmetry.space_group_name_H-M   'P 1'
#
loop_
_entity.id
_entity.type
_entity.pdbx_description
1 polymer ?
#
loop_
_entity_poly.entity_id
_entity_poly.type
_entity_poly.pdbx_seq_one_letter_code
_entity_poly.pdbx_strand_id
1 'polypeptide(L)'
;MERIIQITAGRGPAECTWVVAQVLKKVLEEAQDQQLDVVLLQREVGEENGTVETASISIKGKNADQFVKSWIGTIQWIGQSQFRKMHKRKNWFIGIFEIEPQKNDSVSENDIQYQAMRSSGAGGQHVNKVSSAIRATHIPTGIAVVSMDSRSQHQNKKLATERLLKKLEDEKLVQLKNHVGKQWENQLNIERGNPVRVFTGSDFKKNKVEKNYKGTRQKLKNDLRNENN
;
A
#
# COMPACT_ATOMS: atom_id res chain seq x y z
N MET A 1 14.99 2.56 4.98
CA MET A 1 13.90 1.67 4.52
C MET A 1 12.97 2.50 3.63
N GLU A 2 12.34 1.87 2.64
CA GLU A 2 11.37 2.53 1.75
C GLU A 2 9.95 2.24 2.24
N ARG A 3 9.13 3.28 2.32
CA ARG A 3 7.72 3.21 2.72
C ARG A 3 6.89 3.98 1.71
N ILE A 4 5.73 3.45 1.35
CA ILE A 4 4.81 4.12 0.44
C ILE A 4 3.55 4.46 1.21
N ILE A 5 3.07 5.69 1.05
CA ILE A 5 1.78 6.11 1.60
C ILE A 5 0.85 6.61 0.52
N GLN A 6 -0.44 6.32 0.68
CA GLN A 6 -1.56 6.86 -0.06
C GLN A 6 -2.20 7.97 0.77
N ILE A 7 -2.43 9.13 0.17
CA ILE A 7 -3.23 10.21 0.74
C ILE A 7 -4.48 10.32 -0.13
N THR A 8 -5.67 10.16 0.43
CA THR A 8 -6.89 10.15 -0.36
C THR A 8 -8.06 10.84 0.32
N ALA A 9 -8.85 11.55 -0.48
CA ALA A 9 -10.12 12.13 -0.07
C ALA A 9 -11.25 11.08 -0.04
N GLY A 10 -11.00 9.88 -0.61
CA GLY A 10 -12.02 8.87 -0.86
C GLY A 10 -13.16 9.43 -1.67
N ARG A 11 -14.40 9.15 -1.27
CA ARG A 11 -15.61 9.75 -1.88
C ARG A 11 -16.01 11.08 -1.22
N GLY A 12 -15.03 11.82 -0.71
CA GLY A 12 -15.25 13.13 -0.10
C GLY A 12 -15.57 14.21 -1.14
N PRO A 13 -16.24 15.30 -0.75
CA PRO A 13 -16.51 16.43 -1.65
C PRO A 13 -15.23 17.23 -1.96
N ALA A 14 -15.33 18.25 -2.82
CA ALA A 14 -14.21 19.10 -3.23
C ALA A 14 -13.39 19.72 -2.07
N GLU A 15 -14.00 19.92 -0.90
CA GLU A 15 -13.26 20.35 0.29
C GLU A 15 -12.23 19.30 0.74
N CYS A 16 -12.56 18.02 0.69
CA CYS A 16 -11.66 16.93 1.05
C CYS A 16 -10.52 16.80 0.02
N THR A 17 -10.82 16.93 -1.27
CA THR A 17 -9.78 16.85 -2.33
C THR A 17 -8.83 18.04 -2.28
N TRP A 18 -9.31 19.21 -1.86
CA TRP A 18 -8.44 20.34 -1.55
C TRP A 18 -7.56 20.08 -0.31
N VAL A 19 -8.14 19.49 0.75
CA VAL A 19 -7.39 19.10 1.97
C VAL A 19 -6.27 18.11 1.62
N VAL A 20 -6.51 17.13 0.74
CA VAL A 20 -5.47 16.21 0.26
C VAL A 20 -4.30 16.97 -0.36
N ALA A 21 -4.58 17.97 -1.23
CA ALA A 21 -3.52 18.76 -1.86
C ALA A 21 -2.68 19.54 -0.83
N GLN A 22 -3.33 20.14 0.17
CA GLN A 22 -2.64 20.89 1.23
C GLN A 22 -1.85 19.96 2.15
N VAL A 23 -2.41 18.81 2.51
CA VAL A 23 -1.74 17.80 3.33
C VAL A 23 -0.55 17.20 2.58
N LEU A 24 -0.67 16.89 1.30
CA LEU A 24 0.43 16.43 0.47
C LEU A 24 1.59 17.42 0.49
N LYS A 25 1.31 18.71 0.28
CA LYS A 25 2.33 19.77 0.40
C LYS A 25 2.98 19.74 1.78
N LYS A 26 2.19 19.58 2.84
CA LYS A 26 2.71 19.58 4.21
C LYS A 26 3.58 18.37 4.54
N VAL A 27 3.20 17.21 4.03
CA VAL A 27 3.98 15.97 4.17
C VAL A 27 5.33 16.13 3.46
N LEU A 28 5.35 16.71 2.26
CA LEU A 28 6.60 16.97 1.52
C LEU A 28 7.52 17.94 2.29
N GLU A 29 6.98 19.06 2.79
CA GLU A 29 7.74 20.01 3.62
C GLU A 29 8.32 19.34 4.88
N GLU A 30 7.50 18.60 5.64
CA GLU A 30 7.94 17.96 6.89
C GLU A 30 8.95 16.82 6.64
N ALA A 31 8.85 16.13 5.50
CA ALA A 31 9.82 15.12 5.11
C ALA A 31 11.17 15.74 4.73
N GLN A 32 11.15 16.86 4.00
CA GLN A 32 12.35 17.62 3.66
C GLN A 32 13.05 18.17 4.92
N ASP A 33 12.29 18.70 5.88
CA ASP A 33 12.81 19.15 7.18
C ASP A 33 13.52 18.02 7.94
N GLN A 34 13.05 16.77 7.78
CA GLN A 34 13.63 15.58 8.41
C GLN A 34 14.70 14.90 7.53
N GLN A 35 15.11 15.52 6.42
CA GLN A 35 16.11 14.99 5.48
C GLN A 35 15.73 13.60 4.94
N LEU A 36 14.45 13.37 4.72
CA LEU A 36 13.93 12.18 4.06
C LEU A 36 13.88 12.40 2.55
N ASP A 37 14.23 11.38 1.78
CA ASP A 37 14.09 11.38 0.33
C ASP A 37 12.65 10.99 -0.02
N VAL A 38 11.97 11.84 -0.81
CA VAL A 38 10.56 11.64 -1.15
C VAL A 38 10.35 11.75 -2.65
N VAL A 39 9.69 10.73 -3.21
CA VAL A 39 9.35 10.64 -4.63
C VAL A 39 7.83 10.56 -4.77
N LEU A 40 7.26 11.45 -5.58
CA LEU A 40 5.85 11.37 -5.97
C LEU A 40 5.67 10.24 -7.00
N LEU A 41 4.91 9.21 -6.64
CA LEU A 41 4.65 8.05 -7.51
C LEU A 41 3.43 8.27 -8.40
N GLN A 42 2.35 8.77 -7.80
CA GLN A 42 1.07 8.98 -8.47
C GLN A 42 0.38 10.19 -7.89
N ARG A 43 -0.33 10.92 -8.76
CA ARG A 43 -1.18 12.05 -8.37
C ARG A 43 -2.39 12.10 -9.28
N GLU A 44 -3.56 11.94 -8.69
CA GLU A 44 -4.86 12.06 -9.34
C GLU A 44 -5.42 13.45 -9.04
N VAL A 45 -5.61 14.25 -10.09
CA VAL A 45 -6.14 15.61 -9.98
C VAL A 45 -7.64 15.51 -9.71
N GLY A 46 -8.17 16.33 -8.81
CA GLY A 46 -9.61 16.40 -8.57
C GLY A 46 -10.33 17.32 -9.55
N GLU A 47 -11.66 17.33 -9.47
CA GLU A 47 -12.53 18.11 -10.37
C GLU A 47 -12.25 19.61 -10.37
N GLU A 48 -11.87 20.17 -9.22
CA GLU A 48 -11.67 21.60 -9.03
C GLU A 48 -10.19 21.98 -9.10
N ASN A 49 -9.90 23.21 -9.53
CA ASN A 49 -8.53 23.71 -9.67
C ASN A 49 -7.75 23.65 -8.34
N GLY A 50 -6.56 23.04 -8.39
CA GLY A 50 -5.69 22.90 -7.22
C GLY A 50 -6.11 21.80 -6.24
N THR A 51 -7.07 20.95 -6.62
CA THR A 51 -7.49 19.80 -5.80
C THR A 51 -6.85 18.50 -6.26
N VAL A 52 -6.76 17.53 -5.35
CA VAL A 52 -6.18 16.20 -5.57
C VAL A 52 -7.10 15.16 -4.95
N GLU A 53 -7.52 14.16 -5.70
CA GLU A 53 -8.35 13.07 -5.17
C GLU A 53 -7.52 12.09 -4.37
N THR A 54 -6.43 11.62 -4.98
CA THR A 54 -5.50 10.67 -4.39
C THR A 54 -4.07 11.03 -4.81
N ALA A 55 -3.12 10.87 -3.90
CA ALA A 55 -1.69 10.92 -4.21
C ALA A 55 -0.96 9.81 -3.48
N SER A 56 0.04 9.24 -4.15
CA SER A 56 0.92 8.21 -3.60
C SER A 56 2.36 8.71 -3.63
N ILE A 57 3.05 8.61 -2.50
CA ILE A 57 4.46 9.03 -2.38
C ILE A 57 5.30 7.89 -1.79
N SER A 58 6.51 7.72 -2.31
CA SER A 58 7.55 6.88 -1.72
C SER A 58 8.45 7.74 -0.83
N ILE A 59 8.71 7.26 0.38
CA ILE A 59 9.53 7.92 1.39
C ILE A 59 10.67 6.98 1.76
N LYS A 60 11.91 7.46 1.60
CA LYS A 60 13.15 6.75 1.87
C LYS A 60 13.97 7.49 2.91
N GLY A 61 14.49 6.76 3.89
CA GLY A 61 15.39 7.31 4.89
C GLY A 61 15.55 6.43 6.12
N LYS A 62 16.34 6.90 7.08
CA LYS A 62 16.54 6.23 8.39
C LYS A 62 15.29 6.34 9.27
N ASN A 63 14.61 7.49 9.24
CA ASN A 63 13.44 7.78 10.08
C ASN A 63 12.10 7.64 9.34
N ALA A 64 12.08 7.06 8.13
CA ALA A 64 10.89 6.94 7.30
C ALA A 64 9.73 6.23 8.04
N ASP A 65 10.02 5.18 8.80
CA ASP A 65 9.01 4.41 9.54
C ASP A 65 8.32 5.24 10.61
N GLN A 66 9.07 6.01 11.40
CA GLN A 66 8.49 6.87 12.44
C GLN A 66 7.72 8.03 11.83
N PHE A 67 8.24 8.61 10.74
CA PHE A 67 7.58 9.65 9.99
C PHE A 67 6.22 9.17 9.48
N VAL A 68 6.18 8.05 8.77
CA VAL A 68 4.96 7.48 8.19
C VAL A 68 3.96 7.12 9.28
N LYS A 69 4.38 6.49 10.39
CA LYS A 69 3.50 6.19 11.54
C LYS A 69 2.84 7.42 12.15
N SER A 70 3.48 8.59 12.07
CA SER A 70 2.91 9.84 12.59
C SER A 70 1.83 10.46 11.68
N TRP A 71 1.70 9.95 10.45
CA TRP A 71 0.78 10.45 9.42
C TRP A 71 -0.31 9.44 9.07
N ILE A 72 -0.07 8.13 9.20
CA ILE A 72 -1.06 7.08 8.95
C ILE A 72 -2.31 7.31 9.80
N GLY A 73 -3.48 7.21 9.17
CA GLY A 73 -4.80 7.33 9.79
C GLY A 73 -5.61 8.48 9.22
N THR A 74 -6.66 8.84 9.95
CA THR A 74 -7.55 9.94 9.55
C THR A 74 -6.94 11.29 9.89
N ILE A 75 -7.01 12.22 8.93
CA ILE A 75 -6.69 13.63 9.15
C ILE A 75 -7.97 14.44 9.09
N GLN A 76 -8.16 15.31 10.07
CA GLN A 76 -9.28 16.25 10.10
C GLN A 76 -8.80 17.64 9.73
N TRP A 77 -9.53 18.29 8.82
CA TRP A 77 -9.46 19.72 8.61
C TRP A 77 -10.73 20.40 9.13
N ILE A 78 -10.56 21.44 9.93
CA ILE A 78 -11.64 22.28 10.46
C ILE A 78 -11.57 23.65 9.79
N GLY A 79 -12.45 23.89 8.83
CA GLY A 79 -12.50 25.15 8.11
C GLY A 79 -13.75 25.32 7.27
N GLN A 80 -14.04 26.57 6.93
CA GLN A 80 -15.17 26.90 6.08
C GLN A 80 -14.86 26.53 4.63
N SER A 81 -15.82 25.85 4.00
CA SER A 81 -15.76 25.49 2.59
C SER A 81 -15.50 26.73 1.72
N GLN A 82 -14.52 26.63 0.82
CA GLN A 82 -14.25 27.62 -0.22
C GLN A 82 -15.08 27.38 -1.49
N PHE A 83 -15.52 26.14 -1.71
CA PHE A 83 -16.24 25.73 -2.94
C PHE A 83 -17.75 26.00 -2.84
N ARG A 84 -18.35 25.62 -1.71
CA ARG A 84 -19.77 25.87 -1.42
C ARG A 84 -19.95 27.10 -0.54
N LYS A 85 -20.48 28.18 -1.14
CA LYS A 85 -20.84 29.42 -0.44
C LYS A 85 -21.91 29.13 0.63
N MET A 86 -21.80 29.78 1.80
CA MET A 86 -22.75 29.69 2.92
C MET A 86 -22.94 28.28 3.55
N HIS A 87 -22.10 27.31 3.21
CA HIS A 87 -22.23 25.97 3.78
C HIS A 87 -21.78 25.93 5.25
N LYS A 88 -22.63 25.39 6.14
CA LYS A 88 -22.39 25.43 7.60
C LYS A 88 -21.36 24.40 8.10
N ARG A 89 -21.12 23.31 7.35
CA ARG A 89 -20.18 22.25 7.74
C ARG A 89 -18.75 22.78 7.76
N LYS A 90 -18.01 22.43 8.80
CA LYS A 90 -16.60 22.81 8.98
C LYS A 90 -15.65 21.63 9.12
N ASN A 91 -16.14 20.43 9.41
CA ASN A 91 -15.30 19.24 9.61
C ASN A 91 -15.22 18.41 8.34
N TRP A 92 -14.01 18.25 7.85
CA TRP A 92 -13.65 17.51 6.64
C TRP A 92 -12.58 16.49 7.00
N PHE A 93 -12.65 15.29 6.41
CA PHE A 93 -11.78 14.17 6.75
C PHE A 93 -11.16 13.59 5.50
N ILE A 94 -9.89 13.23 5.59
CA ILE A 94 -9.15 12.49 4.56
C ILE A 94 -8.42 11.32 5.22
N GLY A 95 -8.04 10.31 4.44
CA GLY A 95 -7.29 9.15 4.91
C GLY A 95 -5.85 9.16 4.43
N ILE A 96 -4.93 8.76 5.30
CA ILE A 96 -3.58 8.36 4.92
C ILE A 96 -3.38 6.89 5.26
N PHE A 97 -3.00 6.10 4.26
CA PHE A 97 -2.81 4.66 4.38
C PHE A 97 -1.41 4.27 3.95
N GLU A 98 -0.83 3.27 4.60
CA GLU A 98 0.40 2.66 4.12
C GLU A 98 0.07 1.68 2.99
N ILE A 99 0.88 1.69 1.93
CA ILE A 99 0.77 0.77 0.81
C ILE A 99 2.03 -0.10 0.76
N GLU A 100 1.85 -1.39 0.47
CA GLU A 100 2.95 -2.31 0.23
C GLU A 100 3.68 -1.96 -1.08
N PRO A 101 5.02 -1.85 -1.07
CA PRO A 101 5.76 -1.63 -2.31
C PRO A 101 5.58 -2.83 -3.25
N GLN A 102 5.34 -2.54 -4.53
CA GLN A 102 5.34 -3.57 -5.56
C GLN A 102 6.77 -4.08 -5.74
N LYS A 103 6.97 -5.40 -5.59
CA LYS A 103 8.21 -6.04 -5.98
C LYS A 103 8.20 -6.24 -7.49
N ASN A 104 9.12 -5.56 -8.17
CA ASN A 104 9.39 -5.82 -9.58
C ASN A 104 10.39 -6.97 -9.69
N ASP A 105 9.93 -8.20 -9.45
CA ASP A 105 10.76 -9.37 -9.69
C ASP A 105 10.67 -9.72 -11.19
N SER A 106 11.72 -9.42 -11.93
CA SER A 106 11.88 -9.91 -13.30
C SER A 106 12.22 -11.40 -13.26
N VAL A 107 11.42 -12.25 -13.91
CA VAL A 107 11.70 -13.68 -13.98
C VAL A 107 12.92 -13.92 -14.86
N SER A 108 14.01 -14.43 -14.28
CA SER A 108 15.17 -14.89 -15.04
C SER A 108 15.04 -16.38 -15.36
N GLU A 109 15.52 -16.80 -16.53
CA GLU A 109 15.60 -18.24 -16.84
C GLU A 109 16.52 -19.00 -15.88
N ASN A 110 17.51 -18.30 -15.28
CA ASN A 110 18.42 -18.86 -14.29
C ASN A 110 17.73 -19.20 -12.96
N ASP A 111 16.55 -18.65 -12.71
CA ASP A 111 15.78 -18.91 -11.50
C ASP A 111 14.92 -20.18 -11.62
N ILE A 112 14.95 -20.85 -12.78
CA ILE A 112 14.16 -22.04 -13.06
C ILE A 112 15.03 -23.30 -12.91
N GLN A 113 14.70 -24.10 -11.89
CA GLN A 113 15.27 -25.42 -11.72
C GLN A 113 14.47 -26.46 -12.50
N TYR A 114 15.15 -27.21 -13.36
CA TYR A 114 14.57 -28.31 -14.11
C TYR A 114 14.96 -29.65 -13.48
N GLN A 115 13.97 -30.50 -13.20
CA GLN A 115 14.16 -31.86 -12.72
C GLN A 115 13.53 -32.84 -13.72
N ALA A 116 14.35 -33.75 -14.25
CA ALA A 116 13.86 -34.84 -15.08
C ALA A 116 13.28 -35.95 -14.18
N MET A 117 12.12 -36.46 -14.57
CA MET A 117 11.41 -37.50 -13.87
C MET A 117 10.80 -38.49 -14.87
N ARG A 118 10.32 -39.61 -14.37
CA ARG A 118 9.63 -40.61 -15.20
C ARG A 118 8.17 -40.20 -15.34
N SER A 119 7.63 -40.35 -16.55
CA SER A 119 6.23 -40.02 -16.79
C SER A 119 5.31 -40.93 -15.98
N SER A 120 4.23 -40.38 -15.42
CA SER A 120 3.19 -41.17 -14.76
C SER A 120 2.09 -41.51 -15.76
N GLY A 121 1.75 -42.80 -15.93
CA GLY A 121 0.64 -43.23 -16.78
C GLY A 121 0.72 -44.71 -17.17
N ALA A 122 -0.38 -45.23 -17.74
CA ALA A 122 -0.39 -46.55 -18.36
C ALA A 122 0.51 -46.53 -19.60
N GLY A 123 1.71 -47.13 -19.51
CA GLY A 123 2.68 -47.08 -20.59
C GLY A 123 3.63 -48.27 -20.59
N GLY A 124 4.11 -48.62 -21.79
CA GLY A 124 5.07 -49.71 -22.00
C GLY A 124 6.48 -49.40 -21.49
N GLN A 125 7.47 -50.17 -21.95
CA GLN A 125 8.86 -50.08 -21.47
C GLN A 125 9.44 -48.66 -21.52
N HIS A 126 9.03 -47.83 -22.48
CA HIS A 126 9.51 -46.45 -22.62
C HIS A 126 9.14 -45.58 -21.39
N VAL A 127 7.91 -45.65 -20.91
CA VAL A 127 7.45 -44.93 -19.69
C VAL A 127 8.18 -45.44 -18.46
N ASN A 128 8.51 -46.74 -18.44
CA ASN A 128 9.21 -47.42 -17.37
C ASN A 128 10.75 -47.42 -17.48
N LYS A 129 11.36 -46.71 -18.42
CA LYS A 129 12.84 -46.66 -18.53
C LYS A 129 13.35 -45.25 -18.81
N VAL A 130 12.56 -44.42 -19.48
CA VAL A 130 12.98 -43.09 -19.94
C VAL A 130 12.41 -42.00 -19.03
N SER A 131 13.30 -41.14 -18.52
CA SER A 131 12.91 -39.94 -17.75
C SER A 131 12.54 -38.79 -18.69
N SER A 132 11.43 -38.95 -19.41
CA SER A 132 10.94 -37.94 -20.37
C SER A 132 10.18 -36.78 -19.73
N ALA A 133 9.62 -36.98 -18.55
CA ALA A 133 8.85 -35.95 -17.84
C ALA A 133 9.77 -34.89 -17.22
N ILE A 134 9.33 -33.63 -17.21
CA ILE A 134 10.09 -32.54 -16.61
C ILE A 134 9.23 -31.76 -15.63
N ARG A 135 9.77 -31.56 -14.43
CA ARG A 135 9.32 -30.56 -13.47
C ARG A 135 10.18 -29.32 -13.62
N ALA A 136 9.56 -28.18 -13.90
CA ALA A 136 10.20 -26.86 -13.85
C ALA A 136 9.73 -26.15 -12.58
N THR A 137 10.65 -25.65 -11.77
CA THR A 137 10.37 -24.97 -10.49
C THR A 137 11.04 -23.61 -10.49
N HIS A 138 10.26 -22.56 -10.26
CA HIS A 138 10.82 -21.23 -10.04
C HIS A 138 11.28 -21.12 -8.58
N ILE A 139 12.58 -21.04 -8.36
CA ILE A 139 13.21 -21.11 -7.03
C ILE A 139 12.70 -19.99 -6.10
N PRO A 140 12.61 -18.71 -6.54
CA PRO A 140 12.18 -17.62 -5.66
C PRO A 140 10.73 -17.74 -5.17
N THR A 141 9.81 -18.24 -6.01
CA THR A 141 8.37 -18.34 -5.66
C THR A 141 7.96 -19.73 -5.19
N GLY A 142 8.79 -20.75 -5.41
CA GLY A 142 8.46 -22.16 -5.15
C GLY A 142 7.40 -22.76 -6.09
N ILE A 143 6.94 -22.00 -7.09
CA ILE A 143 5.92 -22.47 -8.04
C ILE A 143 6.54 -23.51 -8.96
N ALA A 144 5.96 -24.71 -8.97
CA ALA A 144 6.37 -25.81 -9.84
C ALA A 144 5.27 -26.18 -10.85
N VAL A 145 5.70 -26.57 -12.04
CA VAL A 145 4.86 -27.12 -13.10
C VAL A 145 5.51 -28.38 -13.66
N VAL A 146 4.70 -29.36 -14.07
CA VAL A 146 5.17 -30.60 -14.69
C VAL A 146 4.63 -30.69 -16.12
N SER A 147 5.47 -31.11 -17.06
CA SER A 147 5.06 -31.45 -18.44
C SER A 147 5.55 -32.86 -18.79
N MET A 148 4.63 -33.64 -19.35
CA MET A 148 4.82 -35.05 -19.74
C MET A 148 4.11 -35.37 -21.06
N ASP A 149 3.72 -34.34 -21.80
CA ASP A 149 2.81 -34.40 -22.95
C ASP A 149 3.46 -35.07 -24.16
N SER A 150 4.79 -34.98 -24.27
CA SER A 150 5.59 -35.62 -25.32
C SER A 150 6.45 -36.76 -24.77
N ARG A 151 6.88 -37.63 -25.70
CA ARG A 151 7.89 -38.68 -25.48
C ARG A 151 9.31 -38.09 -25.36
N SER A 152 9.51 -36.87 -25.87
CA SER A 152 10.79 -36.17 -25.89
C SER A 152 10.97 -35.29 -24.66
N GLN A 153 12.08 -35.50 -23.94
CA GLN A 153 12.48 -34.69 -22.80
C GLN A 153 12.65 -33.21 -23.19
N HIS A 154 13.25 -32.92 -24.34
CA HIS A 154 13.50 -31.53 -24.76
C HIS A 154 12.19 -30.78 -25.05
N GLN A 155 11.22 -31.45 -25.68
CA GLN A 155 9.89 -30.87 -25.91
C GLN A 155 9.15 -30.62 -24.60
N ASN A 156 9.20 -31.57 -23.66
CA ASN A 156 8.61 -31.38 -22.33
C ASN A 156 9.31 -30.26 -21.55
N LYS A 157 10.61 -30.02 -21.78
CA LYS A 157 11.34 -28.91 -21.15
C LYS A 157 10.74 -27.59 -21.61
N LYS A 158 10.62 -27.41 -22.93
CA LYS A 158 10.05 -26.20 -23.54
C LYS A 158 8.62 -25.96 -23.05
N LEU A 159 7.78 -26.99 -23.07
CA LEU A 159 6.39 -26.91 -22.61
C LEU A 159 6.30 -26.59 -21.11
N ALA A 160 7.16 -27.19 -20.28
CA ALA A 160 7.21 -26.89 -18.85
C ALA A 160 7.61 -25.43 -18.59
N THR A 161 8.58 -24.89 -19.34
CA THR A 161 8.98 -23.48 -19.26
C THR A 161 7.84 -22.56 -19.66
N GLU A 162 7.19 -22.78 -20.81
CA GLU A 162 6.06 -21.97 -21.27
C GLU A 162 4.90 -21.96 -20.25
N ARG A 163 4.56 -23.12 -19.70
CA ARG A 163 3.50 -23.23 -18.67
C ARG A 163 3.90 -22.56 -17.36
N LEU A 164 5.16 -22.68 -16.94
CA LEU A 164 5.65 -22.02 -15.73
C LEU A 164 5.60 -20.49 -15.87
N LEU A 165 6.08 -19.95 -16.99
CA LEU A 165 6.02 -18.52 -17.27
C LEU A 165 4.59 -17.99 -17.28
N LYS A 166 3.67 -18.71 -17.95
CA LYS A 166 2.24 -18.35 -17.94
C LYS A 166 1.67 -18.31 -16.52
N LYS A 167 1.97 -19.33 -15.71
CA LYS A 167 1.50 -19.39 -14.32
C LYS A 167 2.07 -18.26 -13.45
N LEU A 168 3.34 -17.90 -13.64
CA LEU A 168 3.97 -16.77 -12.94
C LEU A 168 3.31 -15.44 -13.32
N GLU A 169 2.98 -15.25 -14.59
CA GLU A 169 2.28 -14.06 -15.05
C GLU A 169 0.85 -13.98 -14.50
N ASP A 170 0.11 -15.10 -14.50
CA ASP A 170 -1.22 -15.18 -13.91
C ASP A 170 -1.21 -14.82 -12.41
N GLU A 171 -0.23 -15.33 -11.66
CA GLU A 171 -0.04 -14.98 -10.24
C GLU A 171 0.29 -13.50 -10.05
N LYS A 172 1.14 -12.93 -10.90
CA LYS A 172 1.46 -11.49 -10.88
C LYS A 172 0.23 -10.64 -11.13
N LEU A 173 -0.62 -11.02 -12.10
CA LEU A 173 -1.88 -10.34 -12.36
C LEU A 173 -2.84 -10.41 -11.17
N VAL A 174 -2.92 -11.55 -10.48
CA VAL A 174 -3.72 -11.70 -9.26
C VAL A 174 -3.19 -10.78 -8.16
N GLN A 175 -1.87 -10.72 -7.95
CA GLN A 175 -1.25 -9.83 -6.97
C GLN A 175 -1.53 -8.36 -7.26
N LEU A 176 -1.40 -7.94 -8.53
CA LEU A 176 -1.73 -6.57 -8.97
C LEU A 176 -3.20 -6.25 -8.73
N LYS A 177 -4.12 -7.15 -9.07
CA LYS A 177 -5.56 -6.97 -8.79
C LYS A 177 -5.84 -6.82 -7.30
N ASN A 178 -5.22 -7.65 -6.47
CA ASN A 178 -5.38 -7.56 -5.02
C ASN A 178 -4.83 -6.24 -4.47
N HIS A 179 -3.70 -5.77 -5.00
CA HIS A 179 -3.11 -4.50 -4.61
C HIS A 179 -4.05 -3.33 -4.95
N VAL A 180 -4.53 -3.26 -6.19
CA VAL A 180 -5.52 -2.25 -6.61
C VAL A 180 -6.79 -2.35 -5.75
N GLY A 181 -7.24 -3.57 -5.45
CA GLY A 181 -8.37 -3.82 -4.55
C GLY A 181 -8.17 -3.23 -3.14
N LYS A 182 -7.01 -3.46 -2.52
CA LYS A 182 -6.66 -2.88 -1.21
C LYS A 182 -6.63 -1.35 -1.25
N GLN A 183 -6.05 -0.76 -2.30
CA GLN A 183 -6.02 0.70 -2.48
C GLN A 183 -7.42 1.29 -2.63
N TRP A 184 -8.31 0.58 -3.32
CA TRP A 184 -9.72 0.95 -3.44
C TRP A 184 -10.47 0.83 -2.11
N GLU A 185 -10.22 -0.23 -1.35
CA GLU A 185 -10.79 -0.39 0.00
C GLU A 185 -10.37 0.75 0.93
N ASN A 186 -9.11 1.20 0.85
CA ASN A 186 -8.63 2.38 1.58
C ASN A 186 -9.46 3.64 1.27
N GLN A 187 -9.80 3.85 -0.02
CA GLN A 187 -10.64 4.98 -0.44
C GLN A 187 -12.08 4.90 0.09
N LEU A 188 -12.62 3.68 0.26
CA LEU A 188 -13.97 3.46 0.77
C LEU A 188 -14.04 3.57 2.29
N ASN A 189 -13.02 3.09 3.00
CA ASN A 189 -13.04 2.89 4.45
C ASN A 189 -12.41 4.04 5.24
N ILE A 190 -12.53 5.28 4.74
CA ILE A 190 -12.07 6.46 5.48
C ILE A 190 -12.90 6.63 6.76
N GLU A 191 -12.25 6.44 7.90
CA GLU A 191 -12.85 6.64 9.21
C GLU A 191 -13.14 8.13 9.42
N ARG A 192 -14.39 8.47 9.74
CA ARG A 192 -14.85 9.84 10.02
C ARG A 192 -14.89 10.06 11.53
N GLY A 193 -13.71 10.25 12.12
CA GLY A 193 -13.53 10.35 13.57
C GLY A 193 -12.08 10.08 13.94
N ASN A 194 -11.77 10.16 15.24
CA ASN A 194 -10.46 9.81 15.82
C ASN A 194 -9.24 10.30 15.00
N PRO A 195 -9.15 11.62 14.70
CA PRO A 195 -8.11 12.11 13.82
C PRO A 195 -6.74 12.02 14.47
N VAL A 196 -5.76 11.51 13.72
CA VAL A 196 -4.36 11.47 14.11
C VAL A 196 -3.76 12.87 14.11
N ARG A 197 -4.18 13.70 13.15
CA ARG A 197 -3.80 15.12 13.06
C ARG A 197 -5.01 15.98 12.73
N VAL A 198 -5.04 17.17 13.34
CA VAL A 198 -6.09 18.18 13.11
C VAL A 198 -5.46 19.47 12.59
N PHE A 199 -5.92 19.92 11.44
CA PHE A 199 -5.58 21.21 10.84
C PHE A 199 -6.77 22.17 10.93
N THR A 200 -6.53 23.47 11.08
CA THR A 200 -7.61 24.46 11.12
C THR A 200 -7.28 25.70 10.31
N GLY A 201 -8.31 26.44 9.90
CA GLY A 201 -8.18 27.71 9.20
C GLY A 201 -7.90 27.54 7.70
N SER A 202 -7.78 28.67 7.00
CA SER A 202 -7.50 28.72 5.55
C SER A 202 -6.06 28.35 5.20
N ASP A 203 -5.12 28.61 6.10
CA ASP A 203 -3.69 28.63 5.77
C ASP A 203 -2.95 27.33 6.14
N PHE A 204 -3.65 26.29 6.61
CA PHE A 204 -3.02 25.05 7.11
C PHE A 204 -1.88 25.27 8.12
N LYS A 205 -1.93 26.39 8.86
CA LYS A 205 -0.91 26.71 9.86
C LYS A 205 -0.91 25.66 10.94
N LYS A 206 0.28 25.25 11.39
CA LYS A 206 0.45 24.33 12.51
C LYS A 206 -0.21 24.96 13.74
N ASN A 207 -1.37 24.46 14.15
CA ASN A 207 -1.83 24.73 15.49
C ASN A 207 -0.91 23.99 16.45
N LYS A 208 -0.27 24.75 17.34
CA LYS A 208 0.45 24.17 18.46
C LYS A 208 -0.58 23.38 19.28
N VAL A 209 -0.46 22.05 19.33
CA VAL A 209 -1.30 21.24 20.20
C VAL A 209 -0.92 21.61 21.63
N GLU A 210 -1.72 22.44 22.27
CA GLU A 210 -1.64 22.63 23.71
C GLU A 210 -2.07 21.31 24.35
N LYS A 211 -1.10 20.53 24.82
CA LYS A 211 -1.38 19.30 25.56
C LYS A 211 -2.11 19.68 26.85
N ASN A 212 -3.42 19.49 26.87
CA ASN A 212 -4.26 19.75 28.02
C ASN A 212 -4.28 18.52 28.94
N TYR A 213 -3.46 18.54 29.99
CA TYR A 213 -3.36 17.46 30.96
C TYR A 213 -4.39 17.56 32.10
N LYS A 214 -5.41 18.43 32.01
CA LYS A 214 -6.37 18.67 33.09
C LYS A 214 -7.11 17.38 33.48
N GLY A 215 -7.49 16.54 32.51
CA GLY A 215 -8.13 15.25 32.77
C GLY A 215 -7.21 14.25 33.46
N THR A 216 -5.98 14.11 32.97
CA THR A 216 -4.95 13.23 33.55
C THR A 216 -4.59 13.64 34.98
N ARG A 217 -4.44 14.95 35.21
CA ARG A 217 -4.19 15.55 36.53
C ARG A 217 -5.35 15.32 37.50
N GLN A 218 -6.59 15.44 37.03
CA GLN A 218 -7.77 15.20 37.87
C GLN A 218 -7.86 13.73 38.29
N LYS A 219 -7.55 12.81 37.37
CA LYS A 219 -7.53 11.37 37.64
C LYS A 219 -6.46 11.01 38.69
N LEU A 220 -5.22 11.44 38.47
CA LEU A 220 -4.12 11.26 39.43
C LEU A 220 -4.43 11.82 40.82
N LYS A 221 -5.12 12.97 40.90
CA LYS A 221 -5.52 13.57 42.18
C LYS A 221 -6.58 12.75 42.92
N ASN A 222 -7.49 12.12 42.19
CA ASN A 222 -8.49 11.22 42.77
C ASN A 222 -7.85 9.92 43.24
N ASP A 223 -6.94 9.35 42.45
CA ASP A 223 -6.20 8.14 42.81
C ASP A 223 -5.40 8.34 44.11
N LEU A 224 -4.68 9.47 44.24
CA LEU A 224 -3.96 9.86 45.46
C LEU A 224 -4.86 10.08 46.68
N ARG A 225 -6.12 10.49 46.50
CA ARG A 225 -7.08 10.62 47.60
C ARG A 225 -7.60 9.28 48.07
N ASN A 226 -7.71 8.32 47.16
CA ASN A 226 -8.18 6.98 47.47
C ASN A 226 -7.09 6.13 48.15
N GLU A 227 -5.81 6.41 47.90
CA GLU A 227 -4.68 5.75 48.59
C GLU A 227 -4.44 6.25 50.02
N ASN A 228 -4.96 7.43 50.38
CA ASN A 228 -4.76 8.07 51.70
C ASN A 228 -5.97 7.92 52.65
N ASN A 229 -7.00 7.16 52.26
CA ASN A 229 -8.16 6.78 53.08
C ASN A 229 -8.16 5.26 53.27
#